data_AF-A0A2X0SFA7-F1
#
_entry.id   AF-A0A2X0SFA7-F1
#
_cell.length_a   1.000
_cell.length_b   1.000
_cell.length_c   1.000
_cell.angle_alpha   90.00
_cell.angle_beta   90.00
_cell.angle_gamma   90.00
#
_symmetry.space_group_name_H-M   'P 1'
#
loop_
_entity.id
_entity.type
_entity.pdbx_description
1 polymer ?
#
loop_
_entity_poly.entity_id
_entity_poly.type
_entity_poly.pdbx_seq_one_letter_code
_entity_poly.pdbx_strand_id
1 'polypeptide(L)'
;MTWVFNEPLASLSQAETVQKSKELWEAEDLGGITEDNNRLPVPVVALVLLTVATAFLTTFPLWGQRPTAAIYEDYIKAMDTPEIQSIMETQGDAAAMKRIVDMNKSSPMAAQLGRHPVDMDDLRVLKPQIEEIMKHPTVDLKDYTVVYPQVKIANFEGNFRPDGKRVRQQPWWDKGYTIDLFYLTMFFLGVTITVKRLPPYTWQPRHHENDRRKGDRRHNP
;
A
#
# COMPACT_ATOMS: atom_id res chain seq x y z
N MET A 1 -8.13 -29.02 11.78
CA MET A 1 -8.36 -28.43 10.45
C MET A 1 -7.15 -28.79 9.60
N THR A 2 -7.32 -29.65 8.59
CA THR A 2 -6.20 -30.37 7.95
C THR A 2 -6.14 -30.03 6.47
N TRP A 3 -4.96 -29.65 5.99
CA TRP A 3 -4.70 -29.25 4.61
C TRP A 3 -4.32 -30.48 3.79
N VAL A 4 -4.81 -30.56 2.55
CA VAL A 4 -4.48 -31.65 1.63
C VAL A 4 -3.78 -31.07 0.40
N PHE A 5 -2.64 -31.64 0.04
CA PHE A 5 -1.79 -31.17 -1.07
C PHE A 5 -1.67 -32.21 -2.20
N ASN A 6 -2.54 -33.21 -2.23
CA ASN A 6 -2.47 -34.30 -3.21
C ASN A 6 -2.90 -33.83 -4.60
N GLU A 7 -3.87 -32.91 -4.67
CA GLU A 7 -4.34 -32.26 -5.91
C GLU A 7 -4.54 -30.74 -5.68
N PRO A 8 -3.45 -29.98 -5.48
CA PRO A 8 -3.53 -28.59 -4.99
C PRO A 8 -4.21 -27.63 -5.97
N LEU A 9 -4.30 -28.02 -7.25
CA LEU A 9 -5.01 -27.28 -8.28
C LEU A 9 -6.52 -27.59 -8.30
N ALA A 10 -6.96 -28.70 -7.71
CA ALA A 10 -8.38 -29.10 -7.66
C ALA A 10 -9.05 -28.65 -6.36
N SER A 11 -8.48 -29.01 -5.20
CA SER A 11 -8.96 -28.57 -3.89
C SER A 11 -7.85 -28.59 -2.84
N LEU A 12 -7.92 -27.69 -1.86
CA LEU A 12 -7.07 -27.67 -0.68
C LEU A 12 -7.79 -28.17 0.59
N SER A 13 -9.03 -28.68 0.44
CA SER A 13 -9.86 -29.21 1.52
C SER A 13 -9.93 -30.74 1.48
N GLN A 14 -10.08 -31.37 2.65
CA GLN A 14 -10.42 -32.80 2.73
C GLN A 14 -11.83 -33.06 2.19
N ALA A 15 -12.05 -34.26 1.64
CA ALA A 15 -13.34 -34.68 1.09
C ALA A 15 -14.49 -34.52 2.10
N GLU A 16 -14.27 -34.82 3.38
CA GLU A 16 -15.26 -34.65 4.44
C GLU A 16 -15.64 -33.18 4.66
N THR A 17 -14.67 -32.26 4.60
CA THR A 17 -14.93 -30.82 4.74
C THR A 17 -15.71 -30.30 3.54
N VAL A 18 -15.35 -30.75 2.33
CA VAL A 18 -16.08 -30.41 1.10
C VAL A 18 -17.52 -30.93 1.18
N GLN A 19 -17.74 -32.14 1.69
CA GLN A 19 -19.07 -32.72 1.84
C GLN A 19 -19.93 -31.93 2.83
N LYS A 20 -19.38 -31.55 3.99
CA LYS A 20 -20.05 -30.65 4.95
C LYS A 20 -20.42 -29.31 4.32
N SER A 21 -19.54 -28.72 3.50
CA SER A 21 -19.84 -27.49 2.78
C SER A 21 -20.96 -27.66 1.75
N LYS A 22 -21.01 -28.80 1.04
CA LYS A 22 -22.10 -29.11 0.11
C LYS A 22 -23.43 -29.25 0.84
N GLU A 23 -23.46 -29.97 1.95
CA GLU A 23 -24.65 -30.14 2.79
C GLU A 23 -25.15 -28.80 3.34
N LEU A 24 -24.22 -27.92 3.76
CA LEU A 24 -24.56 -26.57 4.19
C LEU A 24 -25.20 -25.77 3.04
N TRP A 25 -24.57 -25.76 1.86
CA TRP A 25 -25.08 -25.04 0.70
C TRP A 25 -26.42 -25.59 0.19
N GLU A 26 -26.69 -26.89 0.34
CA GLU A 26 -28.00 -27.48 0.02
C GLU A 26 -29.08 -27.17 1.05
N ALA A 27 -28.69 -26.88 2.30
CA ALA A 27 -29.60 -26.54 3.39
C ALA A 27 -29.90 -25.03 3.47
N GLU A 28 -29.08 -24.18 2.88
CA GLU A 28 -29.24 -22.73 2.87
C GLU A 28 -30.35 -22.30 1.89
N ASP A 29 -31.49 -21.88 2.45
CA ASP A 29 -32.55 -21.19 1.73
C ASP A 29 -32.45 -19.69 2.04
N LEU A 30 -31.93 -18.90 1.08
CA LEU A 30 -31.75 -17.45 1.24
C LEU A 30 -33.06 -16.71 0.97
N GLY A 31 -34.14 -17.11 1.63
CA GLY A 31 -35.47 -16.50 1.51
C GLY A 31 -36.11 -16.73 0.14
N GLY A 32 -35.93 -17.92 -0.45
CA GLY A 32 -36.44 -18.30 -1.77
C GLY A 32 -35.48 -18.01 -2.93
N ILE A 33 -34.28 -17.49 -2.64
CA ILE A 33 -33.19 -17.31 -3.60
C ILE A 33 -32.20 -18.45 -3.42
N THR A 34 -31.70 -18.98 -4.53
CA THR A 34 -30.73 -20.07 -4.57
C THR A 34 -29.44 -19.57 -5.22
N GLU A 35 -28.30 -20.05 -4.74
CA GLU A 35 -26.99 -19.71 -5.30
C GLU A 35 -26.49 -20.85 -6.20
N ASP A 36 -25.97 -20.48 -7.37
CA ASP A 36 -25.26 -21.39 -8.26
C ASP A 36 -23.75 -21.36 -7.96
N ASN A 37 -23.10 -22.52 -8.08
CA ASN A 37 -21.64 -22.65 -7.96
C ASN A 37 -20.95 -22.42 -9.31
N ASN A 38 -21.25 -21.31 -9.96
CA ASN A 38 -20.67 -20.99 -11.26
C ASN A 38 -19.30 -20.32 -11.11
N ARG A 39 -18.41 -20.61 -12.06
CA ARG A 39 -17.14 -19.88 -12.17
C ARG A 39 -17.43 -18.43 -12.53
N LEU A 40 -16.65 -17.51 -11.98
CA LEU A 40 -16.67 -16.12 -12.43
C LEU A 40 -16.29 -16.07 -13.93
N PRO A 41 -17.01 -15.26 -14.74
CA PRO A 41 -16.65 -15.06 -16.14
C PRO A 41 -15.22 -14.53 -16.26
N VAL A 42 -14.43 -15.15 -17.16
CA VAL A 42 -13.03 -14.77 -17.39
C VAL A 42 -12.85 -13.26 -17.66
N PRO A 43 -13.72 -12.59 -18.44
CA PRO A 43 -13.60 -11.14 -18.65
C PRO A 43 -13.71 -10.32 -17.36
N VAL A 44 -14.55 -10.75 -16.42
CA VAL A 44 -14.71 -10.07 -15.12
C VAL A 44 -13.45 -10.25 -14.29
N VAL A 45 -12.89 -11.46 -14.26
CA VAL A 45 -11.61 -11.73 -13.56
C VAL A 45 -10.48 -10.90 -14.17
N ALA A 46 -10.40 -10.82 -15.50
CA ALA A 46 -9.42 -9.98 -16.19
C ALA A 46 -9.58 -8.50 -15.86
N LEU A 47 -10.83 -8.01 -15.79
CA LEU A 47 -11.13 -6.63 -15.41
C LEU A 47 -10.70 -6.35 -13.96
N VAL A 48 -10.95 -7.26 -13.02
CA VAL A 48 -10.47 -7.13 -11.63
C VAL A 48 -8.95 -7.05 -11.59
N LEU A 49 -8.23 -7.95 -12.27
CA LEU A 49 -6.77 -7.90 -12.34
C LEU A 49 -6.26 -6.60 -12.96
N LEU A 50 -6.91 -6.12 -14.02
CA LEU A 50 -6.60 -4.84 -14.65
C LEU A 50 -6.84 -3.66 -13.70
N THR A 51 -7.93 -3.66 -12.93
CA THR A 51 -8.19 -2.60 -11.93
C THR A 51 -7.15 -2.61 -10.82
N VAL A 52 -6.74 -3.78 -10.32
CA VAL A 52 -5.66 -3.89 -9.32
C VAL A 52 -4.34 -3.40 -9.89
N ALA A 53 -3.99 -3.81 -11.11
CA ALA A 53 -2.78 -3.33 -11.78
C ALA A 53 -2.83 -1.82 -12.04
N THR A 54 -3.97 -1.28 -12.45
CA THR A 54 -4.16 0.15 -12.69
C THR A 54 -4.06 0.93 -11.38
N ALA A 55 -4.71 0.47 -10.31
CA ALA A 55 -4.64 1.09 -8.99
C ALA A 55 -3.20 1.11 -8.47
N PHE A 56 -2.48 -0.01 -8.59
CA PHE A 56 -1.04 -0.08 -8.28
C PHE A 56 -0.27 0.96 -9.10
N LEU A 57 -0.51 1.01 -10.43
CA LEU A 57 0.16 1.94 -11.33
C LEU A 57 -0.13 3.42 -11.03
N THR A 58 -1.35 3.76 -10.60
CA THR A 58 -1.75 5.15 -10.33
C THR A 58 -1.37 5.62 -8.93
N THR A 59 -1.29 4.72 -7.95
CA THR A 59 -0.86 5.08 -6.60
C THR A 59 0.66 5.16 -6.46
N PHE A 60 1.43 4.90 -7.52
CA PHE A 60 2.87 5.12 -7.51
C PHE A 60 3.29 6.58 -7.59
N PRO A 61 4.28 7.05 -6.79
CA PRO A 61 4.86 6.51 -5.56
C PRO A 61 4.33 7.29 -4.34
N LEU A 62 3.06 7.10 -4.00
CA LEU A 62 2.38 7.88 -2.95
C LEU A 62 2.71 7.38 -1.54
N TRP A 63 3.02 6.09 -1.34
CA TRP A 63 2.97 5.46 0.00
C TRP A 63 4.24 4.79 0.51
N GLY A 64 5.39 4.97 -0.14
CA GLY A 64 6.64 4.33 0.31
C GLY A 64 7.91 5.17 0.24
N GLN A 65 7.83 6.42 -0.23
CA GLN A 65 8.98 7.31 -0.21
C GLN A 65 9.21 7.82 1.22
N ARG A 66 10.42 7.62 1.76
CA ARG A 66 10.79 8.15 3.08
C ARG A 66 11.25 9.61 2.95
N PRO A 67 10.86 10.51 3.87
CA PRO A 67 11.34 11.88 3.84
C PRO A 67 12.85 11.90 4.13
N THR A 68 13.62 12.58 3.28
CA THR A 68 15.05 12.81 3.48
C THR A 68 15.30 14.21 4.01
N ALA A 69 16.38 14.40 4.78
CA ALA A 69 16.75 15.71 5.32
C ALA A 69 16.88 16.80 4.23
N ALA A 70 17.33 16.40 3.03
CA ALA A 70 17.44 17.29 1.87
C ALA A 70 16.11 17.96 1.45
N ILE A 71 14.96 17.37 1.78
CA ILE A 71 13.64 17.93 1.45
C ILE A 71 13.37 19.19 2.27
N TYR A 72 13.88 19.24 3.51
CA TYR A 72 13.62 20.32 4.47
C TYR A 72 14.70 21.39 4.51
N GLU A 73 15.77 21.25 3.73
CA GLU A 73 16.90 22.18 3.70
C GLU A 73 16.43 23.61 3.37
N ASP A 74 15.62 23.77 2.32
CA ASP A 74 15.12 25.09 1.91
C ASP A 74 14.17 25.70 2.95
N TYR A 75 13.39 24.87 3.66
CA TYR A 75 12.51 25.32 4.74
C TYR A 75 13.33 25.83 5.93
N ILE A 76 14.39 25.11 6.30
CA ILE A 76 15.28 25.52 7.39
C ILE A 76 16.00 26.82 7.06
N LYS A 77 16.53 26.96 5.84
CA LYS A 77 17.13 28.22 5.39
C LYS A 77 16.12 29.37 5.40
N ALA A 78 14.87 29.10 5.03
CA ALA A 78 13.81 30.12 5.06
C ALA A 78 13.47 30.56 6.49
N MET A 79 13.56 29.68 7.50
CA MET A 79 13.34 30.05 8.91
C MET A 79 14.33 31.10 9.43
N ASP A 80 15.54 31.16 8.88
CA ASP A 80 16.55 32.14 9.26
C ASP A 80 16.39 33.50 8.58
N THR A 81 15.42 33.63 7.67
CA THR A 81 15.17 34.92 7.02
C THR A 81 14.49 35.89 7.98
N PRO A 82 14.87 37.19 7.97
CA PRO A 82 14.27 38.18 8.86
C PRO A 82 12.76 38.35 8.59
N GLU A 83 12.32 38.09 7.36
CA GLU A 83 10.90 38.09 6.98
C GLU A 83 10.12 37.05 7.79
N ILE A 84 10.57 35.78 7.80
CA ILE A 84 9.87 34.70 8.51
C ILE A 84 9.91 34.92 10.03
N GLN A 85 11.05 35.36 10.58
CA GLN A 85 11.17 35.67 12.00
C GLN A 85 10.18 36.76 12.42
N SER A 86 10.05 37.82 11.62
CA SER A 86 9.08 38.89 11.89
C SER A 86 7.64 38.40 11.84
N ILE A 87 7.30 37.47 10.94
CA ILE A 87 5.96 36.89 10.83
C ILE A 87 5.69 35.97 12.02
N MET A 88 6.66 35.18 12.46
CA MET A 88 6.53 34.34 13.65
C MET A 88 6.20 35.17 14.89
N GLU A 89 6.88 36.31 15.07
CA GLU A 89 6.66 37.20 16.22
C GLU A 89 5.34 37.96 16.14
N THR A 90 4.91 38.37 14.94
CA THR A 90 3.74 39.26 14.78
C THR A 90 2.42 38.54 14.47
N GLN A 91 2.47 37.41 13.77
CA GLN A 91 1.30 36.70 13.24
C GLN A 91 1.24 35.23 13.67
N GLY A 92 2.33 34.70 14.26
CA GLY A 92 2.40 33.35 14.77
C GLY A 92 2.85 32.29 13.75
N ASP A 93 3.01 31.06 14.25
CA ASP A 93 3.68 29.97 13.55
C ASP A 93 2.95 29.49 12.29
N ALA A 94 1.62 29.52 12.29
CA ALA A 94 0.81 29.11 11.13
C ALA A 94 1.01 30.08 9.93
N ALA A 95 1.10 31.38 10.20
CA ALA A 95 1.33 32.39 9.17
C ALA A 95 2.75 32.29 8.61
N ALA A 96 3.74 32.08 9.48
CA ALA A 96 5.12 31.86 9.10
C ALA A 96 5.27 30.61 8.23
N MET A 97 4.64 29.50 8.62
CA MET A 97 4.73 28.26 7.86
C MET A 97 4.10 28.38 6.47
N LYS A 98 2.95 29.04 6.37
CA LYS A 98 2.32 29.33 5.08
C LYS A 98 3.26 30.13 4.17
N ARG A 99 3.97 31.11 4.72
CA ARG A 99 4.94 31.92 3.96
C ARG A 99 6.13 31.08 3.50
N ILE A 100 6.69 30.22 4.36
CA ILE A 100 7.78 29.29 4.00
C ILE A 100 7.34 28.38 2.84
N VAL A 101 6.14 27.80 2.93
CA VAL A 101 5.58 26.96 1.87
C VAL A 101 5.45 27.75 0.57
N ASP A 102 4.94 28.98 0.63
CA ASP A 102 4.78 29.86 -0.53
C ASP A 102 6.12 30.23 -1.19
N MET A 103 7.17 30.50 -0.41
CA MET A 103 8.52 30.79 -0.93
C MET A 103 9.16 29.60 -1.64
N ASN A 104 8.77 28.38 -1.28
CA ASN A 104 9.38 27.15 -1.75
C ASN A 104 8.53 26.38 -2.78
N LYS A 105 7.44 26.97 -3.28
CA LYS A 105 6.58 26.34 -4.31
C LYS A 105 7.31 25.95 -5.58
N SER A 106 8.36 26.67 -5.95
CA SER A 106 9.18 26.42 -7.13
C SER A 106 10.39 25.51 -6.84
N SER A 107 10.60 25.06 -5.59
CA SER A 107 11.71 24.17 -5.26
C SER A 107 11.55 22.84 -6.04
N PRO A 108 12.65 22.25 -6.54
CA PRO A 108 12.63 20.90 -7.12
C PRO A 108 12.01 19.85 -6.18
N MET A 109 11.99 20.12 -4.87
CA MET A 109 11.44 19.24 -3.84
C MET A 109 9.99 19.57 -3.45
N ALA A 110 9.33 20.54 -4.10
CA ALA A 110 7.98 20.99 -3.74
C ALA A 110 6.94 19.85 -3.73
N ALA A 111 7.02 18.93 -4.71
CA ALA A 111 6.13 17.76 -4.74
C ALA A 111 6.36 16.80 -3.57
N GLN A 112 7.59 16.71 -3.05
CA GLN A 112 7.92 15.85 -1.90
C GLN A 112 7.53 16.53 -0.58
N LEU A 113 7.72 17.83 -0.48
CA LEU A 113 7.23 18.65 0.65
C LEU A 113 5.72 18.56 0.80
N GLY A 114 4.97 18.56 -0.31
CA GLY A 114 3.51 18.36 -0.28
C GLY A 114 3.07 16.97 0.20
N ARG A 115 3.93 15.95 0.04
CA ARG A 115 3.67 14.57 0.53
C ARG A 115 4.11 14.35 1.98
N HIS A 116 5.06 15.15 2.44
CA HIS A 116 5.60 15.08 3.79
C HIS A 116 5.47 16.44 4.48
N PRO A 117 4.24 16.89 4.76
CA PRO A 117 4.01 18.13 5.47
C PRO A 117 4.65 18.05 6.86
N VAL A 118 5.16 19.18 7.32
CA VAL A 118 5.75 19.36 8.64
C VAL A 118 5.15 20.61 9.26
N ASP A 119 5.15 20.68 10.58
CA ASP A 119 4.76 21.87 11.31
C ASP A 119 6.00 22.71 11.68
N MET A 120 5.76 23.95 12.15
CA MET A 120 6.84 24.84 12.58
C MET A 120 7.63 24.24 13.75
N ASP A 121 6.94 23.55 14.67
CA ASP A 121 7.60 22.87 15.79
C ASP A 121 8.50 21.73 15.32
N ASP A 122 8.07 20.97 14.31
CA ASP A 122 8.90 19.93 13.71
C ASP A 122 10.15 20.52 13.08
N LEU A 123 10.02 21.65 12.36
CA LEU A 123 11.17 22.34 11.80
C LEU A 123 12.14 22.83 12.88
N ARG A 124 11.65 23.33 14.03
CA ARG A 124 12.50 23.70 15.17
C ARG A 124 13.30 22.52 15.73
N VAL A 125 12.71 21.32 15.74
CA VAL A 125 13.37 20.08 16.18
C VAL A 125 14.37 19.57 15.15
N LEU A 126 14.04 19.67 13.87
CA LEU A 126 14.88 19.18 12.77
C LEU A 126 16.06 20.09 12.46
N LYS A 127 15.87 21.41 12.59
CA LYS A 127 16.86 22.45 12.30
C LYS A 127 18.25 22.17 12.89
N PRO A 128 18.43 22.01 14.22
CA PRO A 128 19.77 21.82 14.79
C PRO A 128 20.45 20.54 14.29
N GLN A 129 19.68 19.47 14.04
CA GLN A 129 20.20 18.19 13.54
C GLN A 129 20.66 18.31 12.08
N ILE A 130 19.88 19.00 11.24
CA ILE A 130 20.22 19.20 9.82
C ILE A 130 21.38 20.16 9.67
N GLU A 131 21.44 21.24 10.45
CA GLU A 131 22.58 22.17 10.46
C GLU A 131 23.87 21.49 10.90
N GLU A 132 23.81 20.60 11.90
CA GLU A 132 24.96 19.81 12.32
C GLU A 132 25.50 18.93 11.18
N ILE A 133 24.59 18.29 10.42
CA ILE A 133 24.98 17.49 9.25
C ILE A 133 25.57 18.39 8.15
N MET A 134 24.98 19.56 7.90
CA MET A 134 25.44 20.51 6.89
C MET A 134 26.85 21.07 7.16
N LYS A 135 27.30 21.10 8.41
CA LYS A 135 28.69 21.50 8.76
C LYS A 135 29.74 20.55 8.17
N HIS A 136 29.36 19.34 7.79
CA HIS A 136 30.27 18.37 7.19
C HIS A 136 30.19 18.44 5.66
N PRO A 137 31.17 19.04 4.96
CA PRO A 137 31.11 19.30 3.52
C PRO A 137 31.15 18.02 2.64
N THR A 138 31.43 16.86 3.24
CA THR A 138 31.55 15.57 2.54
C THR A 138 30.30 14.69 2.71
N VAL A 139 29.22 15.27 3.24
CA VAL A 139 27.99 14.55 3.60
C VAL A 139 26.83 15.06 2.75
N ASP A 140 26.09 14.13 2.16
CA ASP A 140 24.91 14.42 1.34
C ASP A 140 23.65 14.25 2.19
N LEU A 141 22.84 15.32 2.32
CA LEU A 141 21.60 15.30 3.09
C LEU A 141 20.57 14.28 2.60
N LYS A 142 20.70 13.80 1.35
CA LYS A 142 19.83 12.74 0.80
C LYS A 142 20.08 11.38 1.46
N ASP A 143 21.24 11.18 2.08
CA ASP A 143 21.56 9.95 2.82
C ASP A 143 20.92 9.89 4.21
N TYR A 144 20.30 10.99 4.65
CA TYR A 144 19.68 11.09 5.96
C TYR A 144 18.17 11.07 5.78
N THR A 145 17.54 10.07 6.38
CA THR A 145 16.09 9.97 6.49
C THR A 145 15.61 10.64 7.77
N VAL A 146 14.51 11.37 7.65
CA VAL A 146 13.81 11.94 8.80
C VAL A 146 12.86 10.89 9.34
N VAL A 147 13.15 10.41 10.55
CA VAL A 147 12.30 9.49 11.30
C VAL A 147 11.91 10.23 12.56
N TYR A 148 10.78 10.93 12.50
CA TYR A 148 10.37 11.86 13.55
C TYR A 148 10.54 11.26 14.96
N PRO A 149 11.23 11.95 15.90
CA PRO A 149 11.78 13.32 15.85
C PRO A 149 13.27 13.41 15.42
N GLN A 150 13.84 12.34 14.87
CA GLN A 150 15.29 12.20 14.66
C GLN A 150 15.67 12.17 13.18
N VAL A 151 16.80 12.80 12.85
CA VAL A 151 17.45 12.68 11.55
C VAL A 151 18.50 11.58 11.64
N LYS A 152 18.31 10.49 10.91
CA LYS A 152 19.21 9.33 10.92
C LYS A 152 19.72 9.00 9.54
N ILE A 153 20.94 8.50 9.47
CA ILE A 153 21.47 7.93 8.24
C ILE A 153 20.55 6.78 7.79
N ALA A 154 20.17 6.77 6.51
CA ALA A 154 19.30 5.74 6.00
C ALA A 154 19.99 4.38 6.06
N ASN A 155 19.22 3.34 6.37
CA ASN A 155 19.71 1.97 6.46
C ASN A 155 19.74 1.29 5.08
N PHE A 156 20.26 1.98 4.07
CA PHE A 156 20.42 1.47 2.71
C PHE A 156 21.88 1.54 2.32
N GLU A 157 22.37 0.55 1.58
CA GLU A 157 23.71 0.55 1.04
C GLU A 157 23.64 0.36 -0.47
N GLY A 158 23.73 1.47 -1.19
CA GLY A 158 23.74 1.53 -2.64
C GLY A 158 25.16 1.61 -3.21
N ASN A 159 25.25 2.11 -4.44
CA ASN A 159 26.51 2.26 -5.17
C ASN A 159 27.52 3.16 -4.45
N PHE A 160 28.79 3.02 -4.80
CA PHE A 160 29.83 3.94 -4.37
C PHE A 160 29.69 5.29 -5.10
N ARG A 161 29.78 6.38 -4.34
CA ARG A 161 29.99 7.73 -4.89
C ARG A 161 31.41 7.85 -5.47
N PRO A 162 31.66 8.86 -6.32
CA PRO A 162 33.01 9.22 -6.76
C PRO A 162 34.01 9.38 -5.61
N ASP A 163 33.52 9.81 -4.43
CA ASP A 163 34.32 10.03 -3.22
C ASP A 163 34.63 8.74 -2.43
N GLY A 164 34.30 7.56 -2.95
CA GLY A 164 34.52 6.27 -2.31
C GLY A 164 33.56 5.92 -1.15
N LYS A 165 32.69 6.84 -0.74
CA LYS A 165 31.62 6.59 0.24
C LYS A 165 30.43 5.86 -0.41
N ARG A 166 29.72 5.01 0.35
CA ARG A 166 28.48 4.36 -0.13
C ARG A 166 27.32 5.36 -0.12
N VAL A 167 26.51 5.36 -1.19
CA VAL A 167 25.22 6.06 -1.23
C VAL A 167 24.25 5.34 -0.29
N ARG A 168 23.61 6.08 0.60
CA ARG A 168 22.65 5.51 1.56
C ARG A 168 21.26 6.07 1.30
N GLN A 169 20.78 5.88 0.08
CA GLN A 169 19.47 6.38 -0.37
C GLN A 169 18.53 5.21 -0.62
N GLN A 170 17.24 5.44 -0.38
CA GLN A 170 16.21 4.47 -0.72
C GLN A 170 16.24 4.23 -2.24
N PRO A 171 16.47 2.98 -2.70
CA PRO A 171 16.51 2.69 -4.12
C PRO A 171 15.14 2.91 -4.74
N TRP A 172 15.12 3.19 -6.04
CA TRP A 172 13.87 3.52 -6.74
C TRP A 172 12.81 2.42 -6.62
N TRP A 173 13.23 1.15 -6.57
CA TRP A 173 12.36 -0.01 -6.42
C TRP A 173 11.86 -0.22 -4.98
N ASP A 174 12.41 0.44 -3.96
CA ASP A 174 11.93 0.27 -2.57
C ASP A 174 11.02 1.43 -2.12
N LYS A 175 10.61 2.31 -3.03
CA LYS A 175 9.68 3.43 -2.74
C LYS A 175 8.22 2.99 -2.60
N GLY A 176 7.97 1.85 -1.95
CA GLY A 176 6.63 1.29 -1.75
C GLY A 176 6.34 0.01 -2.55
N TYR A 177 7.18 -0.34 -3.53
CA TYR A 177 6.92 -1.53 -4.35
C TYR A 177 7.00 -2.83 -3.53
N THR A 178 7.95 -2.93 -2.60
CA THR A 178 8.14 -4.15 -1.82
C THR A 178 6.99 -4.41 -0.86
N ILE A 179 6.48 -3.36 -0.20
CA ILE A 179 5.35 -3.48 0.73
C ILE A 179 4.05 -3.82 -0.03
N ASP A 180 3.80 -3.15 -1.15
CA ASP A 180 2.61 -3.38 -1.96
C ASP A 180 2.62 -4.79 -2.58
N LEU A 181 3.76 -5.25 -3.10
CA LEU A 181 3.90 -6.60 -3.64
C LEU A 181 3.65 -7.66 -2.56
N PHE A 182 4.13 -7.44 -1.34
CA PHE A 182 3.91 -8.34 -0.22
C PHE A 182 2.42 -8.46 0.12
N TYR A 183 1.72 -7.33 0.32
CA TYR A 183 0.30 -7.34 0.66
C TYR A 183 -0.58 -7.86 -0.47
N LEU A 184 -0.31 -7.48 -1.73
CA LEU A 184 -1.04 -8.00 -2.89
C LEU A 184 -0.85 -9.51 -3.02
N THR A 185 0.38 -10.00 -2.88
CA THR A 185 0.66 -11.44 -2.94
C THR A 185 -0.07 -12.19 -1.82
N MET A 186 -0.04 -11.67 -0.59
CA MET A 186 -0.77 -12.25 0.54
C MET A 186 -2.29 -12.24 0.32
N PHE A 187 -2.84 -11.17 -0.25
CA PHE A 187 -4.25 -11.08 -0.59
C PHE A 187 -4.65 -12.14 -1.63
N PHE A 188 -3.94 -12.19 -2.77
CA PHE A 188 -4.24 -13.17 -3.82
C PHE A 188 -4.03 -14.61 -3.36
N LEU A 189 -3.02 -14.86 -2.53
CA LEU A 189 -2.79 -16.16 -1.92
C LEU A 189 -3.93 -16.54 -0.96
N GLY A 190 -4.37 -15.61 -0.11
CA GLY A 190 -5.52 -15.80 0.78
C GLY A 190 -6.81 -16.10 0.03
N VAL A 191 -7.13 -15.31 -1.01
CA VAL A 191 -8.30 -15.55 -1.88
C VAL A 191 -8.20 -16.90 -2.57
N THR A 192 -7.03 -17.24 -3.13
CA THR A 192 -6.82 -18.54 -3.80
C THR A 192 -7.05 -19.70 -2.84
N ILE A 193 -6.52 -19.61 -1.61
CA ILE A 193 -6.74 -20.62 -0.58
C ILE A 193 -8.23 -20.74 -0.26
N THR A 194 -8.92 -19.64 -0.01
CA THR A 194 -10.36 -19.65 0.31
C THR A 194 -11.17 -20.30 -0.82
N VAL A 195 -10.95 -19.88 -2.08
CA VAL A 195 -11.67 -20.43 -3.24
C VAL A 195 -11.37 -21.92 -3.43
N LYS A 196 -10.12 -22.35 -3.27
CA LYS A 196 -9.74 -23.77 -3.41
C LYS A 196 -10.24 -24.65 -2.27
N ARG A 197 -10.76 -24.06 -1.20
CA ARG A 197 -11.37 -24.80 -0.09
C ARG A 197 -12.88 -24.99 -0.24
N LEU A 198 -13.53 -24.27 -1.16
CA LEU A 198 -14.94 -24.44 -1.51
C LEU A 198 -15.16 -25.70 -2.36
N PRO A 199 -16.41 -26.21 -2.45
CA PRO A 199 -16.76 -27.27 -3.37
C PRO A 199 -16.35 -26.94 -4.82
N PRO A 200 -15.88 -27.93 -5.60
CA PRO A 200 -15.46 -27.68 -6.97
C PRO A 200 -16.63 -27.18 -7.82
N TYR A 201 -16.38 -26.23 -8.72
CA TYR A 201 -17.37 -25.65 -9.63
C TYR A 201 -18.09 -26.67 -10.54
N THR A 202 -17.58 -27.91 -10.63
CA THR A 202 -18.24 -29.02 -11.33
C THR A 202 -19.46 -29.55 -10.57
N TRP A 203 -19.57 -29.24 -9.28
CA TRP A 203 -20.72 -29.55 -8.45
C TRP A 203 -21.62 -28.31 -8.35
N GLN A 204 -22.92 -28.52 -8.54
CA GLN A 204 -23.96 -27.50 -8.39
C GLN A 204 -24.93 -27.93 -7.29
N PRO A 205 -25.32 -27.02 -6.38
CA PRO A 205 -26.38 -27.30 -5.43
C PRO A 205 -27.70 -27.44 -6.19
N ARG A 206 -28.50 -28.43 -5.82
CA ARG A 206 -29.75 -28.73 -6.53
C ARG A 206 -30.97 -28.09 -5.91
N HIS A 207 -30.85 -27.60 -4.68
CA HIS A 207 -31.85 -26.88 -3.89
C HIS A 207 -33.27 -27.45 -4.02
N HIS A 208 -33.77 -28.12 -2.98
CA HIS A 208 -35.13 -28.70 -2.96
C HIS A 208 -35.35 -29.93 -3.89
N GLU A 209 -34.33 -30.75 -4.17
CA GLU A 209 -34.51 -31.99 -4.96
C GLU A 209 -35.52 -32.97 -4.33
N ASN A 210 -35.82 -32.82 -3.03
CA ASN A 210 -36.85 -33.59 -2.31
C ASN A 210 -38.24 -32.90 -2.24
N ASP A 211 -38.41 -31.72 -2.82
CA ASP A 211 -39.72 -31.08 -2.88
C ASP A 211 -40.56 -31.71 -4.00
N ARG A 212 -41.37 -32.71 -3.61
CA ARG A 212 -42.28 -33.48 -4.48
C ARG A 212 -43.28 -32.62 -5.29
N ARG A 213 -43.26 -31.28 -5.14
CA ARG A 213 -44.15 -30.33 -5.80
C ARG A 213 -43.61 -29.76 -7.12
N LYS A 214 -42.32 -29.92 -7.45
CA LYS A 214 -41.73 -29.43 -8.72
C LYS A 214 -41.43 -30.58 -9.68
N GLY A 215 -42.48 -31.30 -10.07
CA GLY A 215 -42.47 -31.99 -11.35
C GLY A 215 -42.50 -30.97 -12.47
N ASP A 216 -41.58 -31.11 -13.43
CA ASP A 216 -41.73 -30.60 -14.79
C ASP A 216 -41.46 -29.10 -15.07
N ARG A 217 -40.19 -28.68 -14.90
CA ARG A 217 -39.65 -27.51 -15.61
C ARG A 217 -38.29 -27.79 -16.25
N ARG A 218 -38.12 -28.96 -16.86
CA ARG A 218 -37.06 -29.16 -17.86
C ARG A 218 -37.65 -28.96 -19.24
N HIS A 219 -37.74 -27.72 -19.69
CA HIS A 219 -37.77 -27.41 -21.11
C HIS A 219 -36.55 -26.52 -21.42
N ASN A 220 -35.59 -27.13 -22.12
CA ASN A 220 -34.64 -26.48 -23.02
C ASN A 220 -35.40 -25.63 -24.06
N PRO A 221 -34.76 -24.64 -24.72
CA PRO A 221 -33.33 -24.54 -25.03
C PRO A 221 -32.59 -23.33 -24.45
#